data_AF-A0A3D5F456-F1
#
_entry.id   AF-A0A3D5F456-F1
#
_cell.length_a   1.000
_cell.length_b   1.000
_cell.length_c   1.000
_cell.angle_alpha   90.00
_cell.angle_beta   90.00
_cell.angle_gamma   90.00
#
_symmetry.space_group_name_H-M   'P 1'
#
loop_
_entity.id
_entity.type
_entity.pdbx_description
1 polymer ?
#
loop_
_entity_poly.entity_id
_entity_poly.type
_entity_poly.pdbx_seq_one_letter_code
_entity_poly.pdbx_strand_id
1 'polypeptide(L)'
;MSDFKSLIEGTPLLPILQPQSVEQAVNIAGAVHASGLRSIEVVRRTPVAAAAVTAILEAFPELLVGMGTVLNQAHVQEAVDAG
;
A
#
# COMPACT_ATOMS: atom_id res chain seq x y z
N MET A 1 -7.58 -16.67 -2.43
CA MET A 1 -7.07 -15.40 -2.99
C MET A 1 -8.02 -14.96 -4.08
N SER A 2 -8.49 -13.72 -4.02
CA SER A 2 -9.17 -13.08 -5.15
C SER A 2 -8.19 -12.99 -6.33
N ASP A 3 -8.68 -13.12 -7.56
CA ASP A 3 -7.82 -12.90 -8.72
C ASP A 3 -7.45 -11.40 -8.85
N PHE A 4 -6.31 -11.12 -9.47
CA PHE A 4 -5.79 -9.76 -9.60
C PHE A 4 -6.76 -8.81 -10.33
N LYS A 5 -7.47 -9.32 -11.34
CA LYS A 5 -8.42 -8.52 -12.13
C LYS A 5 -9.54 -8.00 -11.23
N SER A 6 -10.08 -8.87 -10.37
CA SER A 6 -11.14 -8.55 -9.42
C SER A 6 -10.68 -7.53 -8.37
N LEU A 7 -9.39 -7.54 -7.99
CA LEU A 7 -8.82 -6.58 -7.03
C LEU A 7 -8.72 -5.16 -7.59
N ILE A 8 -8.44 -5.02 -8.89
CA ILE A 8 -8.27 -3.70 -9.54
C ILE A 8 -9.52 -3.22 -10.28
N GLU A 9 -10.59 -4.03 -10.32
CA GLU A 9 -11.81 -3.69 -11.04
C GLU A 9 -12.45 -2.40 -10.49
N GLY A 10 -12.79 -1.49 -11.40
CA GLY A 10 -13.35 -0.18 -11.04
C GLY A 10 -12.36 0.80 -10.39
N THR A 11 -11.06 0.47 -10.36
CA THR A 11 -10.01 1.38 -9.85
C THR A 11 -9.25 1.99 -11.04
N PRO A 12 -9.60 3.21 -11.49
CA PRO A 12 -9.02 3.81 -12.70
C PRO A 12 -7.58 4.30 -12.52
N LEU A 13 -7.12 4.39 -11.27
CA LEU A 13 -5.83 4.95 -10.89
C LEU A 13 -5.28 4.19 -9.67
N LEU A 14 -4.01 3.80 -9.74
CA LEU A 14 -3.25 3.26 -8.60
C LEU A 14 -2.22 4.30 -8.14
N PRO A 15 -2.45 5.00 -7.01
CA PRO A 15 -1.47 5.88 -6.40
C PRO A 15 -0.23 5.11 -5.95
N ILE A 16 0.94 5.63 -6.32
CA ILE A 16 2.24 5.10 -5.89
C ILE A 16 2.84 6.03 -4.83
N LEU A 17 3.10 5.50 -3.64
CA LEU A 17 3.60 6.24 -2.49
C LEU A 17 5.04 5.85 -2.19
N GLN A 18 5.91 6.85 -2.05
CA GLN A 18 7.27 6.70 -1.53
C GLN A 18 7.39 7.49 -0.20
N PRO A 19 6.83 6.97 0.91
CA PRO A 19 6.77 7.69 2.16
C PRO A 19 8.14 7.83 2.81
N GLN A 20 8.42 9.00 3.38
CA GLN A 20 9.62 9.29 4.19
C GLN A 20 9.40 8.99 5.68
N SER A 21 8.15 8.88 6.12
CA SER A 21 7.77 8.45 7.47
C SER A 21 6.45 7.68 7.46
N VAL A 22 6.19 6.90 8.51
CA VAL A 22 4.92 6.17 8.69
C VAL A 22 3.74 7.14 8.80
N GLU A 23 3.90 8.23 9.57
CA GLU A 23 2.89 9.28 9.72
C GLU A 23 2.51 9.90 8.37
N GLN A 24 3.51 10.21 7.53
CA GLN A 24 3.26 10.72 6.18
C GLN A 24 2.45 9.72 5.35
N ALA A 25 2.79 8.44 5.43
CA ALA A 25 2.09 7.39 4.69
C ALA A 25 0.60 7.31 5.09
N VAL A 26 0.30 7.34 6.39
CA VAL A 26 -1.07 7.33 6.91
C VAL A 26 -1.83 8.59 6.50
N ASN A 27 -1.21 9.77 6.59
CA ASN A 27 -1.84 11.03 6.18
C ASN A 27 -2.18 11.05 4.67
N ILE A 28 -1.27 10.57 3.82
CA ILE A 28 -1.53 10.47 2.37
C ILE A 28 -2.62 9.42 2.11
N ALA A 29 -2.58 8.26 2.77
CA ALA A 29 -3.62 7.24 2.62
C ALA A 29 -5.01 7.74 3.04
N GLY A 30 -5.09 8.56 4.09
CA GLY A 30 -6.34 9.21 4.48
C GLY A 30 -6.88 10.16 3.41
N ALA A 31 -6.00 10.92 2.75
CA ALA A 31 -6.41 11.76 1.62
C ALA A 31 -6.87 10.93 0.40
N VAL A 32 -6.18 9.83 0.10
CA VAL A 32 -6.57 8.88 -0.96
C VAL A 32 -7.96 8.29 -0.65
N HIS A 33 -8.16 7.81 0.58
CA HIS A 33 -9.44 7.26 1.02
C HIS A 33 -10.58 8.30 0.92
N ALA A 34 -10.33 9.54 1.37
CA ALA A 34 -11.30 10.63 1.28
C ALA A 34 -11.65 11.02 -0.17
N SER A 35 -10.76 10.75 -1.13
CA SER A 35 -11.02 10.97 -2.57
C SER A 35 -11.90 9.89 -3.22
N GLY A 36 -12.21 8.81 -2.50
CA GLY A 36 -12.99 7.67 -3.00
C GLY A 36 -12.16 6.61 -3.72
N LEU A 37 -10.83 6.75 -3.74
CA LEU A 37 -9.93 5.71 -4.24
C LEU A 37 -9.80 4.59 -3.20
N ARG A 38 -9.65 3.35 -3.70
CA ARG A 38 -9.68 2.14 -2.87
C ARG A 38 -8.38 1.36 -2.82
N SER A 39 -7.38 1.73 -3.61
CA SER A 39 -6.11 0.99 -3.67
C SER A 39 -4.90 1.90 -3.60
N ILE A 40 -3.80 1.42 -3.02
CA ILE A 40 -2.52 2.13 -2.87
C ILE A 40 -1.35 1.16 -3.09
N GLU A 41 -0.33 1.59 -3.79
CA GLU A 41 0.98 0.90 -3.85
C GLU A 41 2.03 1.69 -3.05
N VAL A 42 2.62 1.08 -2.03
CA VAL A 42 3.77 1.65 -1.30
C VAL A 42 5.05 1.08 -1.88
N VAL A 43 5.91 1.91 -2.50
CA VAL A 43 7.16 1.42 -3.08
C VAL A 43 8.23 1.20 -2.02
N ARG A 44 8.90 0.04 -2.10
CA ARG A 44 10.02 -0.36 -1.26
C ARG A 44 11.33 0.36 -1.61
N ARG A 45 11.31 1.69 -1.53
CA ARG A 45 12.46 2.58 -1.80
C ARG A 45 12.90 3.37 -0.57
N THR A 46 12.19 3.22 0.54
CA THR A 46 12.52 3.82 1.83
C THR A 46 12.51 2.74 2.92
N PRO A 47 13.29 2.90 4.01
CA PRO A 47 13.31 1.93 5.11
C PRO A 47 11.97 1.77 5.84
N VAL A 48 11.07 2.75 5.68
CA VAL A 48 9.76 2.77 6.36
C VAL A 48 8.65 2.10 5.56
N ALA A 49 8.92 1.60 4.35
CA ALA A 49 7.88 1.11 3.44
C ALA A 49 7.02 -0.01 4.04
N ALA A 50 7.62 -1.02 4.66
CA ALA A 50 6.88 -2.11 5.30
C ALA A 50 6.04 -1.63 6.48
N ALA A 51 6.62 -0.85 7.38
CA ALA A 51 5.91 -0.26 8.52
C ALA A 51 4.76 0.68 8.07
N ALA A 52 4.94 1.37 6.94
CA ALA A 52 3.91 2.20 6.34
C ALA A 52 2.73 1.37 5.82
N VAL A 53 2.97 0.23 5.17
CA VAL A 53 1.91 -0.69 4.72
C VAL A 53 1.08 -1.15 5.92
N THR A 54 1.72 -1.66 6.96
CA THR A 54 1.04 -2.12 8.19
C THR A 54 0.19 -1.01 8.81
N ALA A 55 0.77 0.19 9.01
CA ALA A 55 0.05 1.29 9.62
C ALA A 55 -1.13 1.80 8.78
N ILE A 56 -1.02 1.79 7.43
CA ILE A 56 -2.13 2.17 6.56
C ILE A 56 -3.26 1.15 6.68
N LEU A 57 -2.97 -0.15 6.67
CA LEU A 57 -3.98 -1.20 6.80
C LEU A 57 -4.67 -1.16 8.17
N GLU A 58 -3.94 -0.85 9.24
CA GLU A 58 -4.50 -0.64 10.58
C GLU A 58 -5.43 0.58 10.63
N ALA A 59 -5.04 1.68 10.00
CA ALA A 59 -5.81 2.93 10.00
C ALA A 59 -7.02 2.89 9.04
N PHE A 60 -6.91 2.18 7.92
CA PHE A 60 -7.91 2.13 6.86
C PHE A 60 -8.10 0.69 6.34
N PRO A 61 -8.79 -0.18 7.09
CA PRO A 61 -8.95 -1.61 6.73
C PRO A 61 -9.67 -1.85 5.38
N GLU A 62 -10.40 -0.84 4.88
CA GLU A 62 -11.13 -0.88 3.61
C GLU A 62 -10.21 -0.64 2.38
N LEU A 63 -8.99 -0.13 2.58
CA LEU A 63 -8.05 0.13 1.51
C LEU A 63 -7.30 -1.15 1.12
N LEU A 64 -7.24 -1.40 -0.18
CA LEU A 64 -6.34 -2.39 -0.76
C LEU A 64 -4.93 -1.81 -0.85
N VAL A 65 -4.03 -2.25 0.03
CA VAL A 65 -2.63 -1.78 0.04
C VAL A 65 -1.72 -2.89 -0.45
N GLY A 66 -0.83 -2.55 -1.38
CA GLY A 66 0.23 -3.44 -1.84
C GLY A 66 1.61 -2.80 -1.73
N MET A 67 2.65 -3.62 -1.87
CA MET A 67 4.04 -3.15 -1.87
C MET A 67 4.68 -3.28 -3.26
N GLY A 68 5.21 -2.17 -3.76
CA GLY A 68 5.91 -2.06 -5.04
C GLY A 68 7.42 -2.10 -4.91
N THR A 69 8.14 -2.15 -6.05
CA THR A 69 9.62 -2.26 -6.07
C THR A 69 10.14 -3.49 -5.30
N VAL A 70 9.39 -4.59 -5.38
CA VAL A 70 9.79 -5.92 -4.90
C VAL A 70 10.74 -6.54 -5.94
N LEU A 71 11.96 -6.88 -5.55
CA LEU A 71 13.04 -7.27 -6.49
C LEU A 71 13.60 -8.67 -6.22
N ASN A 72 13.29 -9.27 -5.06
CA ASN A 72 13.80 -10.58 -4.65
C ASN A 72 12.84 -11.23 -3.63
N GLN A 73 13.12 -12.48 -3.27
CA GLN A 73 12.30 -13.27 -2.36
C GLN A 73 12.18 -12.66 -0.95
N ALA A 74 13.22 -12.03 -0.43
CA ALA A 74 13.16 -11.38 0.88
C ALA A 74 12.19 -10.20 0.88
N HIS A 75 12.14 -9.43 -0.21
CA HIS A 75 11.17 -8.34 -0.36
C HIS A 75 9.73 -8.88 -0.47
N VAL A 76 9.54 -10.07 -1.07
CA VAL A 76 8.22 -10.72 -1.12
C VAL A 76 7.78 -11.09 0.30
N GLN A 77 8.65 -11.71 1.09
CA GLN A 77 8.33 -12.07 2.46
C GLN A 77 8.02 -10.83 3.31
N GLU A 78 8.85 -9.79 3.20
CA GLU A 78 8.62 -8.50 3.86
C GLU A 78 7.27 -7.88 3.49
N ALA A 79 6.85 -7.99 2.23
CA ALA A 79 5.55 -7.50 1.80
C ALA A 79 4.40 -8.29 2.44
N VAL A 80 4.46 -9.62 2.40
CA VAL A 80 3.43 -10.51 2.99
C VAL A 80 3.34 -10.34 4.51
N ASP A 81 4.47 -10.16 5.18
CA ASP A 81 4.51 -9.95 6.64
C ASP A 81 3.93 -8.58 7.04
N ALA A 82 4.01 -7.58 6.14
CA ALA A 82 3.48 -6.25 6.38
C ALA A 82 1.95 -6.16 6.22
N GLY A 83 1.35 -7.04 5.39
CA GLY A 83 -0.09 -7.17 5.18
C GLY A 83 -0.47 -7.58 3.75
#